data_AF-A0A919N970-F1
#
_entry.id   AF-A0A919N970-F1
#
_cell.length_a   1.000
_cell.length_b   1.000
_cell.length_c   1.000
_cell.angle_alpha   90.00
_cell.angle_beta   90.00
_cell.angle_gamma   90.00
#
_symmetry.space_group_name_H-M   'P 1'
#
loop_
_entity.id
_entity.type
_entity.pdbx_description
1 polymer ?
#
loop_
_entity_poly.entity_id
_entity_poly.type
_entity_poly.pdbx_seq_one_letter_code
_entity_poly.pdbx_strand_id
1 'polypeptide(L)'
;MRRSVTIVLTAILACAGWLSASSAPARAAAGDGTPGDPNISFVGRWNRTNASAYVPYWAGAYLRAGFTGRTVKLRQRNTVDLWASIDGKPFTAVKGSGTINLTPAPLAAGNHTLIVSYRQVAGSYTGDAVFQGLTLDAGATTFRAPARSKLVEFIGDSITAGTTSSQLAVTGYGFKTGEQLGYDHTQIAIGGMCLSETTDGCWAQETRYWMSSGGQAGTDQWDFTRYTPDAVVINLGTNDKSHGVGGADFQARYTTFLTRIRATFPTTKIFALRTFIGRYAAETQAAVRARAAAGDSRVFYVDTTGWLPADGLSDSVHPNDKGHQAVADRLAPILGARTAGATAAPCATPVATTAAATPVKVWMAGDSTMMNASSCPIGWGSQFASYLTTDATVQNSAVGGRSIQTWLYEGNVTGAKNAAGECVLSSTAYSSRWTAMLNGFRSGDHLIVQFGINDGDSACPRHVGTARFKELLGVMASAAKARGVKPVLVTPVAAITCSGGTAVGNRGFVAETRDAAAANGVPVIDLHARSVALYNSLRLCPNNGDYTTGAVGAFFCNDHTHFEAAGAKQIAGLIATALREQNLPLAAYLR
;
A
#
# COMPACT_ATOMS: atom_id res chain seq x y z
N MET A 1 -74.26 22.83 45.70
CA MET A 1 -73.38 23.93 45.21
C MET A 1 -71.93 23.62 45.55
N ARG A 2 -71.09 23.28 44.57
CA ARG A 2 -69.63 23.48 44.62
C ARG A 2 -69.15 23.77 43.20
N ARG A 3 -68.50 24.92 43.02
CA ARG A 3 -67.91 25.41 41.76
C ARG A 3 -66.41 25.15 41.80
N SER A 4 -65.87 24.73 40.66
CA SER A 4 -64.44 24.54 40.38
C SER A 4 -63.76 25.88 40.09
N VAL A 5 -62.51 26.05 40.53
CA VAL A 5 -61.59 27.11 40.09
C VAL A 5 -60.21 26.51 39.86
N THR A 6 -59.66 26.82 38.68
CA THR A 6 -58.34 26.45 38.16
C THR A 6 -57.28 27.45 38.65
N ILE A 7 -56.10 26.97 39.04
CA ILE A 7 -54.91 27.80 39.29
C ILE A 7 -53.77 27.34 38.37
N VAL A 8 -53.18 28.32 37.67
CA VAL A 8 -52.00 28.22 36.81
C VAL A 8 -50.75 28.42 37.67
N LEU A 9 -49.71 27.58 37.50
CA LEU A 9 -48.39 27.79 38.09
C LEU A 9 -47.33 27.95 37.00
N THR A 10 -46.59 29.06 37.08
CA THR A 10 -45.45 29.43 36.25
C THR A 10 -44.17 28.77 36.79
N ALA A 11 -43.41 28.07 35.94
CA ALA A 11 -42.12 27.46 36.31
C ALA A 11 -40.95 28.30 35.77
N ILE A 12 -40.02 28.67 36.66
CA ILE A 12 -38.76 29.35 36.35
C ILE A 12 -37.67 28.29 36.13
N LEU A 13 -37.05 28.29 34.95
CA LEU A 13 -35.89 27.45 34.62
C LEU A 13 -34.60 28.08 35.16
N ALA A 14 -33.86 27.35 36.00
CA ALA A 14 -32.48 27.67 36.37
C ALA A 14 -31.52 26.76 35.57
N CYS A 15 -30.68 27.35 34.73
CA CYS A 15 -29.60 26.66 34.03
C CYS A 15 -28.42 26.39 34.99
N ALA A 16 -28.18 25.13 35.34
CA ALA A 16 -26.94 24.68 35.96
C ALA A 16 -26.03 24.06 34.89
N GLY A 17 -24.88 24.70 34.63
CA GLY A 17 -23.85 24.19 33.71
C GLY A 17 -23.16 22.95 34.29
N TRP A 18 -23.15 21.87 33.53
CA TRP A 18 -22.37 20.67 33.84
C TRP A 18 -20.95 20.85 33.29
N LEU A 19 -19.99 21.01 34.19
CA LEU A 19 -18.56 20.90 33.88
C LEU A 19 -18.20 19.41 33.77
N SER A 20 -17.95 18.95 32.55
CA SER A 20 -17.44 17.61 32.27
C SER A 20 -16.00 17.51 32.77
N ALA A 21 -15.78 16.89 33.93
CA ALA A 21 -14.44 16.51 34.37
C ALA A 21 -13.92 15.40 33.44
N SER A 22 -12.91 15.72 32.63
CA SER A 22 -12.16 14.74 31.84
C SER A 22 -11.44 13.79 32.80
N SER A 23 -11.91 12.54 32.92
CA SER A 23 -11.18 11.50 33.64
C SER A 23 -9.87 11.22 32.90
N ALA A 24 -8.74 11.54 33.53
CA ALA A 24 -7.43 11.11 33.06
C ALA A 24 -7.42 9.58 32.92
N PRO A 25 -6.80 9.01 31.88
CA PRO A 25 -6.72 7.57 31.72
C PRO A 25 -6.04 6.96 32.97
N ALA A 26 -6.61 5.87 33.48
CA ALA A 26 -6.07 5.14 34.63
C ALA A 26 -4.59 4.83 34.39
N ARG A 27 -3.72 5.35 35.26
CA ARG A 27 -2.27 5.15 35.19
C ARG A 27 -1.99 3.66 35.48
N ALA A 28 -1.37 2.96 34.52
CA ALA A 28 -0.98 1.56 34.71
C ALA A 28 -0.10 1.41 35.97
N ALA A 29 -0.22 0.27 36.66
CA ALA A 29 0.61 -0.02 37.84
C ALA A 29 2.10 0.01 37.46
N ALA A 30 2.94 0.51 38.36
CA ALA A 30 4.39 0.45 38.21
C ALA A 30 4.84 -1.01 38.06
N GLY A 31 5.67 -1.29 37.06
CA GLY A 31 6.27 -2.61 36.84
C GLY A 31 7.76 -2.65 37.17
N ASP A 32 8.25 -3.86 37.44
CA ASP A 32 9.60 -4.14 37.94
C ASP A 32 10.60 -4.55 36.83
N GLY A 33 10.15 -4.60 35.58
CA GLY A 33 10.95 -5.00 34.44
C GLY A 33 11.11 -6.51 34.27
N THR A 34 10.52 -7.36 35.11
CA THR A 34 10.61 -8.82 34.97
C THR A 34 9.86 -9.34 33.72
N PRO A 35 10.07 -10.59 33.27
CA PRO A 35 9.28 -11.16 32.18
C PRO A 35 7.77 -11.15 32.42
N GLY A 36 7.33 -11.24 33.68
CA GLY A 36 5.92 -11.14 34.07
C GLY A 36 5.36 -9.71 34.13
N ASP A 37 6.20 -8.69 33.92
CA ASP A 37 5.79 -7.28 34.03
C ASP A 37 4.67 -6.93 33.03
N PRO A 38 3.47 -6.52 33.50
CA PRO A 38 2.33 -6.25 32.64
C PRO A 38 2.50 -5.00 31.76
N ASN A 39 3.53 -4.19 31.97
CA ASN A 39 3.86 -3.04 31.13
C ASN A 39 4.69 -3.41 29.89
N ILE A 40 5.27 -4.61 29.85
CA ILE A 40 6.07 -5.07 28.73
C ILE A 40 5.18 -5.84 27.74
N SER A 41 5.08 -5.30 26.52
CA SER A 41 4.39 -5.97 25.42
C SER A 41 5.38 -6.83 24.64
N PHE A 42 5.13 -8.13 24.50
CA PHE A 42 5.93 -9.03 23.68
C PHE A 42 5.18 -9.36 22.40
N VAL A 43 5.64 -8.80 21.29
CA VAL A 43 5.04 -8.91 19.94
C VAL A 43 5.69 -10.07 19.18
N GLY A 44 4.86 -10.83 18.46
CA GLY A 44 5.26 -12.05 17.77
C GLY A 44 5.16 -13.30 18.65
N ARG A 45 5.80 -14.39 18.22
CA ARG A 45 5.68 -15.71 18.87
C ARG A 45 6.82 -15.93 19.86
N TRP A 46 6.46 -15.86 21.15
CA TRP A 46 7.37 -16.00 22.27
C TRP A 46 7.03 -17.24 23.10
N ASN A 47 8.03 -18.04 23.46
CA ASN A 47 7.88 -19.01 24.54
C ASN A 47 7.83 -18.26 25.87
N ARG A 48 6.77 -18.51 26.66
CA ARG A 48 6.58 -17.92 27.99
C ARG A 48 6.34 -18.97 29.08
N THR A 49 6.68 -20.23 28.81
CA THR A 49 6.49 -21.34 29.78
C THR A 49 7.37 -21.19 31.01
N ASN A 50 8.55 -20.57 30.88
CA ASN A 50 9.39 -20.19 32.01
C ASN A 50 9.10 -18.74 32.42
N ALA A 51 8.52 -18.54 33.60
CA ALA A 51 8.16 -17.21 34.13
C ALA A 51 9.37 -16.26 34.33
N SER A 52 10.59 -16.80 34.38
CA SER A 52 11.83 -16.03 34.56
C SER A 52 12.61 -15.82 33.26
N ALA A 53 12.16 -16.37 32.14
CA ALA A 53 12.86 -16.29 30.86
C ALA A 53 11.91 -16.47 29.67
N TYR A 54 11.75 -15.44 28.84
CA TYR A 54 10.95 -15.51 27.61
C TYR A 54 11.85 -15.59 26.38
N VAL A 55 11.49 -16.45 25.43
CA VAL A 55 12.30 -16.76 24.25
C VAL A 55 11.57 -16.33 22.98
N PRO A 56 12.09 -15.38 22.19
CA PRO A 56 11.60 -15.11 20.85
C PRO A 56 12.20 -16.11 19.87
N TYR A 57 11.36 -16.80 19.10
CA TYR A 57 11.86 -17.81 18.16
C TYR A 57 12.08 -17.28 16.73
N TRP A 58 11.25 -16.35 16.29
CA TRP A 58 11.19 -15.93 14.89
C TRP A 58 11.83 -14.55 14.69
N ALA A 59 12.32 -14.31 13.46
CA ALA A 59 13.12 -13.13 13.10
C ALA A 59 12.49 -11.80 13.51
N GLY A 60 11.17 -11.67 13.47
CA GLY A 60 10.47 -10.41 13.76
C GLY A 60 9.87 -10.27 15.15
N ALA A 61 10.24 -11.12 16.11
CA ALA A 61 9.74 -11.01 17.47
C ALA A 61 10.50 -9.93 18.25
N TYR A 62 9.77 -9.07 18.96
CA TYR A 62 10.34 -7.99 19.75
C TYR A 62 9.51 -7.70 20.99
N LEU A 63 10.11 -6.99 21.95
CA LEU A 63 9.40 -6.45 23.11
C LEU A 63 9.30 -4.92 23.01
N ARG A 64 8.29 -4.36 23.67
CA ARG A 64 8.04 -2.93 23.80
C ARG A 64 7.76 -2.60 25.26
N ALA A 65 8.42 -1.57 25.78
CA ALA A 65 8.18 -1.08 27.14
C ALA A 65 8.34 0.44 27.18
N GLY A 66 7.67 1.10 28.12
CA GLY A 66 8.06 2.41 28.59
C GLY A 66 8.85 2.27 29.89
N PHE A 67 9.76 3.20 30.18
CA PHE A 67 10.47 3.26 31.45
C PHE A 67 10.70 4.70 31.90
N THR A 68 10.68 4.94 33.20
CA THR A 68 11.10 6.22 33.78
C THR A 68 12.59 6.22 34.07
N GLY A 69 13.20 7.38 34.26
CA GLY A 69 14.59 7.50 34.69
C GLY A 69 15.50 7.96 33.56
N ARG A 70 16.76 7.54 33.61
CA ARG A 70 17.83 7.98 32.69
C ARG A 70 18.56 6.81 32.06
N THR A 71 18.55 5.64 32.69
CA THR A 71 19.22 4.44 32.17
C THR A 71 18.29 3.22 32.14
N VAL A 72 18.53 2.36 31.14
CA VAL A 72 17.89 1.04 31.03
C VAL A 72 18.92 0.01 30.59
N LYS A 73 18.89 -1.15 31.26
CA LYS A 73 19.70 -2.31 30.93
C LYS A 73 18.80 -3.51 30.67
N LEU A 74 19.26 -4.42 29.82
CA LEU A 74 18.59 -5.64 29.44
C LEU A 74 19.32 -6.84 30.04
N ARG A 75 18.58 -7.76 30.67
CA ARG A 75 19.12 -9.03 31.14
C ARG A 75 18.94 -10.10 30.05
N GLN A 76 20.05 -10.56 29.52
CA GLN A 76 20.16 -11.55 28.44
C GLN A 76 21.00 -12.73 28.92
N ARG A 77 20.55 -13.96 28.68
CA ARG A 77 21.21 -15.16 29.25
C ARG A 77 22.61 -15.41 28.66
N ASN A 78 22.70 -15.76 27.38
CA ASN A 78 23.98 -15.96 26.67
C ASN A 78 24.15 -14.98 25.51
N THR A 79 25.33 -14.97 24.90
CA THR A 79 25.68 -13.98 23.87
C THR A 79 24.81 -14.14 22.64
N VAL A 80 24.13 -13.07 22.25
CA VAL A 80 23.33 -12.98 21.02
C VAL A 80 23.39 -11.57 20.47
N ASP A 81 23.20 -11.42 19.15
CA ASP A 81 22.95 -10.12 18.54
C ASP A 81 21.49 -9.69 18.81
N LEU A 82 21.31 -8.44 19.20
CA LEU A 82 20.02 -7.81 19.44
C LEU A 82 20.06 -6.36 18.99
N TRP A 83 18.90 -5.75 18.81
CA TRP A 83 18.77 -4.37 18.40
C TRP A 83 17.83 -3.63 19.32
N ALA A 84 18.23 -2.45 19.76
CA ALA A 84 17.42 -1.60 20.63
C ALA A 84 17.14 -0.25 19.97
N SER A 85 15.90 0.23 20.09
CA SER A 85 15.49 1.59 19.76
C SER A 85 14.91 2.25 21.00
N ILE A 86 15.36 3.46 21.28
CA ILE A 86 14.87 4.28 22.39
C ILE A 86 14.29 5.56 21.82
N ASP A 87 13.08 5.91 22.25
CA ASP A 87 12.36 7.13 21.84
C ASP A 87 12.20 7.27 20.32
N GLY A 88 11.99 6.15 19.62
CA GLY A 88 11.83 6.12 18.17
C GLY A 88 13.10 6.42 17.38
N LYS A 89 14.27 6.50 18.03
CA LYS A 89 15.56 6.65 17.35
C LYS A 89 15.90 5.41 16.52
N PRO A 90 16.79 5.53 15.52
CA PRO A 90 17.28 4.37 14.77
C PRO A 90 17.77 3.25 15.68
N PHE A 91 17.53 2.01 15.27
CA PHE A 91 17.97 0.85 16.02
C PHE A 91 19.50 0.78 16.08
N THR A 92 20.00 0.46 17.27
CA THR A 92 21.42 0.23 17.53
C THR A 92 21.65 -1.25 17.74
N ALA A 93 22.62 -1.82 17.01
CA ALA A 93 23.03 -3.21 17.18
C ALA A 93 23.85 -3.38 18.45
N VAL A 94 23.54 -4.41 19.22
CA VAL A 94 24.23 -4.79 20.45
C VAL A 94 24.49 -6.29 20.41
N LYS A 95 25.67 -6.69 20.86
CA LYS A 95 26.02 -8.11 21.01
C LYS A 95 26.54 -8.33 22.41
N GLY A 96 25.89 -9.22 23.17
CA GLY A 96 26.32 -9.48 24.54
C GLY A 96 25.42 -10.43 25.32
N SER A 97 25.78 -10.63 26.57
CA SER A 97 25.09 -11.46 27.58
C SER A 97 25.15 -10.77 28.95
N GLY A 98 24.49 -11.36 29.94
CA GLY A 98 24.38 -10.81 31.29
C GLY A 98 23.52 -9.55 31.32
N THR A 99 24.01 -8.49 31.95
CA THR A 99 23.33 -7.20 32.02
C THR A 99 23.93 -6.24 30.98
N ILE A 100 23.20 -6.05 29.89
CA ILE A 100 23.61 -5.23 28.75
C ILE A 100 23.09 -3.81 28.94
N ASN A 101 23.98 -2.82 28.98
CA ASN A 101 23.57 -1.42 29.08
C ASN A 101 23.11 -0.89 27.71
N LEU A 102 21.82 -0.57 27.57
CA LEU A 102 21.25 -0.02 26.34
C LEU A 102 21.38 1.51 26.27
N THR A 103 21.75 2.15 27.38
CA THR A 103 21.98 3.59 27.52
C THR A 103 23.39 3.82 28.11
N PRO A 104 24.46 3.57 27.34
CA PRO A 104 25.83 3.79 27.81
C PRO A 104 26.09 5.25 28.21
N ALA A 105 25.43 6.19 27.53
CA ALA A 105 25.27 7.56 27.99
C ALA A 105 23.88 7.74 28.63
N PRO A 106 23.77 8.30 29.85
CA PRO A 106 22.48 8.56 30.49
C PRO A 106 21.61 9.51 29.66
N LEU A 107 20.33 9.18 29.55
CA LEU A 107 19.31 10.04 28.93
C LEU A 107 18.99 11.23 29.84
N ALA A 108 18.16 12.16 29.35
CA ALA A 108 17.50 13.13 30.20
C ALA A 108 16.61 12.40 31.22
N ALA A 109 16.35 13.00 32.38
CA ALA A 109 15.39 12.40 33.32
C ALA A 109 13.97 12.53 32.75
N GLY A 110 13.24 11.42 32.68
CA GLY A 110 11.86 11.45 32.20
C GLY A 110 11.31 10.08 31.87
N ASN A 111 10.30 10.09 30.99
CA ASN A 111 9.69 8.89 30.45
C ASN A 111 10.27 8.60 29.06
N HIS A 112 10.68 7.37 28.85
CA HIS A 112 11.27 6.90 27.60
C HIS A 112 10.54 5.67 27.09
N THR A 113 10.58 5.45 25.78
CA THR A 113 10.07 4.22 25.14
C THR A 113 11.22 3.37 24.66
N LEU A 114 11.06 2.05 24.75
CA LEU A 114 12.05 1.05 24.38
C LEU A 114 11.41 -0.01 23.48
N ILE A 115 12.10 -0.35 22.40
CA ILE A 115 11.87 -1.55 21.60
C ILE A 115 13.16 -2.36 21.58
N VAL A 116 13.06 -3.67 21.85
CA VAL A 116 14.19 -4.61 21.70
C VAL A 116 13.78 -5.77 20.81
N SER A 117 14.52 -5.97 19.73
CA SER A 117 14.40 -7.11 18.81
C SER A 117 15.64 -8.00 18.92
N TYR A 118 15.49 -9.29 18.63
CA TYR A 118 16.57 -10.28 18.73
C TYR A 118 16.91 -10.86 17.36
N ARG A 119 18.16 -11.26 17.18
CA ARG A 119 18.52 -12.12 16.06
C ARG A 119 17.75 -13.43 16.16
N GLN A 120 17.19 -13.86 15.04
CA GLN A 120 16.55 -15.15 14.91
C GLN A 120 17.47 -16.29 15.39
N VAL A 121 16.89 -17.26 16.09
CA VAL A 121 17.55 -18.53 16.45
C VAL A 121 16.77 -19.68 15.82
N ALA A 122 16.85 -19.78 14.49
CA ALA A 122 16.22 -20.84 13.71
C ALA A 122 16.90 -20.98 12.33
N GLY A 123 16.87 -22.20 11.77
CA GLY A 123 17.60 -22.52 10.54
C GLY A 123 19.11 -22.48 10.73
N SER A 124 19.82 -21.78 9.83
CA SER A 124 21.27 -21.60 9.89
C SER A 124 21.74 -20.59 10.95
N TYR A 125 20.81 -19.88 11.60
CA TYR A 125 21.12 -18.93 12.65
C TYR A 125 21.18 -19.61 14.02
N THR A 126 22.33 -19.51 14.68
CA THR A 126 22.59 -20.06 16.01
C THR A 126 22.67 -18.94 17.05
N GLY A 127 22.39 -19.26 18.32
CA GLY A 127 22.42 -18.29 19.41
C GLY A 127 21.45 -18.64 20.53
N ASP A 128 21.23 -17.69 21.45
CA ASP A 128 20.37 -17.86 22.61
C ASP A 128 19.57 -16.59 22.88
N ALA A 129 18.56 -16.29 22.08
CA ALA A 129 17.71 -15.12 22.29
C ALA A 129 16.82 -15.34 23.54
N VAL A 130 17.08 -14.63 24.64
CA VAL A 130 16.37 -14.85 25.91
C VAL A 130 16.23 -13.55 26.69
N PHE A 131 14.99 -13.11 26.87
CA PHE A 131 14.67 -12.00 27.75
C PHE A 131 14.52 -12.47 29.19
N GLN A 132 15.33 -11.93 30.12
CA GLN A 132 15.23 -12.21 31.56
C GLN A 132 14.84 -10.97 32.40
N GLY A 133 14.60 -9.83 31.75
CA GLY A 133 14.11 -8.62 32.40
C GLY A 133 14.85 -7.34 32.01
N LEU A 134 14.32 -6.21 32.47
CA LEU A 134 14.94 -4.90 32.43
C LEU A 134 15.50 -4.54 33.80
N THR A 135 16.57 -3.75 33.83
CA THR A 135 17.09 -3.12 35.05
C THR A 135 17.11 -1.62 34.84
N LEU A 136 16.45 -0.89 35.74
CA LEU A 136 16.27 0.55 35.69
C LEU A 136 17.05 1.23 36.83
N ASP A 137 17.09 2.56 36.81
CA ASP A 137 17.62 3.37 37.91
C ASP A 137 16.84 3.12 39.22
N ALA A 138 17.45 3.43 40.37
CA ALA A 138 16.77 3.34 41.65
C ALA A 138 15.50 4.22 41.67
N GLY A 139 14.36 3.61 42.04
CA GLY A 139 13.05 4.29 42.07
C GLY A 139 12.38 4.47 40.70
N ALA A 140 13.02 4.05 39.61
CA ALA A 140 12.40 4.03 38.29
C ALA A 140 11.52 2.78 38.10
N THR A 141 10.51 2.92 37.25
CA THR A 141 9.54 1.85 36.97
C THR A 141 9.28 1.74 35.47
N THR A 142 8.79 0.59 35.03
CA THR A 142 8.21 0.49 33.69
C THR A 142 6.83 1.13 33.63
N PHE A 143 6.38 1.45 32.42
CA PHE A 143 5.01 1.81 32.10
C PHE A 143 4.65 1.27 30.71
N ARG A 144 3.36 1.09 30.43
CA ARG A 144 2.91 0.59 29.13
C ARG A 144 3.21 1.60 28.02
N ALA A 145 4.06 1.21 27.05
CA ALA A 145 4.29 2.00 25.84
C ALA A 145 2.96 2.19 25.06
N PRO A 146 2.82 3.28 24.26
CA PRO A 146 1.62 3.53 23.48
C PRO A 146 1.19 2.30 22.68
N ALA A 147 -0.05 1.83 22.89
CA ALA A 147 -0.54 0.62 22.22
C ALA A 147 -0.58 0.82 20.71
N ARG A 148 -0.24 -0.22 19.95
CA ARG A 148 -0.50 -0.28 18.52
C ARG A 148 -1.75 -1.14 18.34
N SER A 149 -2.75 -0.63 17.64
CA SER A 149 -4.08 -1.24 17.63
C SER A 149 -4.24 -2.38 16.61
N LYS A 150 -3.22 -2.62 15.78
CA LYS A 150 -3.26 -3.60 14.69
C LYS A 150 -1.97 -4.38 14.59
N LEU A 151 -2.06 -5.57 14.01
CA LEU A 151 -0.92 -6.46 13.81
C LEU A 151 -0.80 -6.95 12.36
N VAL A 152 0.42 -6.92 11.79
CA VAL A 152 0.74 -7.59 10.53
C VAL A 152 1.68 -8.76 10.77
N GLU A 153 1.30 -9.95 10.32
CA GLU A 153 2.18 -11.11 10.32
C GLU A 153 2.75 -11.34 8.91
N PHE A 154 4.06 -11.42 8.78
CA PHE A 154 4.75 -11.71 7.53
C PHE A 154 5.25 -13.15 7.56
N ILE A 155 4.91 -13.95 6.55
CA ILE A 155 5.33 -15.34 6.38
C ILE A 155 6.27 -15.39 5.19
N GLY A 156 7.45 -16.01 5.35
CA GLY A 156 8.39 -16.09 4.24
C GLY A 156 9.64 -16.89 4.50
N ASP A 157 10.65 -16.61 3.67
CA ASP A 157 11.97 -17.24 3.63
C ASP A 157 13.08 -16.27 4.12
N SER A 158 14.32 -16.42 3.61
CA SER A 158 15.46 -15.54 3.90
C SER A 158 15.17 -14.07 3.64
N ILE A 159 14.40 -13.76 2.60
CA ILE A 159 14.07 -12.38 2.24
C ILE A 159 13.19 -11.76 3.33
N THR A 160 12.22 -12.51 3.86
CA THR A 160 11.34 -12.02 4.93
C THR A 160 12.06 -12.00 6.28
N ALA A 161 13.04 -12.88 6.49
CA ALA A 161 13.94 -12.82 7.65
C ALA A 161 14.96 -11.66 7.60
N GLY A 162 15.09 -10.97 6.45
CA GLY A 162 16.01 -9.85 6.26
C GLY A 162 17.45 -10.25 5.98
N THR A 163 17.70 -11.47 5.48
CA THR A 163 19.04 -11.94 5.11
C THR A 163 19.72 -10.96 4.14
N THR A 164 21.00 -10.67 4.37
CA THR A 164 21.83 -9.67 3.66
C THR A 164 21.51 -8.18 3.92
N SER A 165 20.44 -7.86 4.66
CA SER A 165 20.25 -6.50 5.18
C SER A 165 21.15 -6.23 6.39
N SER A 166 21.46 -4.97 6.67
CA SER A 166 22.48 -4.57 7.66
C SER A 166 22.15 -4.95 9.10
N GLN A 167 20.86 -5.07 9.45
CA GLN A 167 20.37 -5.42 10.78
C GLN A 167 19.31 -6.53 10.73
N LEU A 168 19.41 -7.42 9.75
CA LEU A 168 18.52 -8.57 9.56
C LEU A 168 17.03 -8.15 9.61
N ALA A 169 16.23 -8.73 10.50
CA ALA A 169 14.80 -8.51 10.56
C ALA A 169 14.42 -7.03 10.70
N VAL A 170 15.16 -6.26 11.51
CA VAL A 170 14.84 -4.86 11.83
C VAL A 170 14.96 -3.94 10.61
N THR A 171 15.88 -4.26 9.69
CA THR A 171 16.02 -3.58 8.40
C THR A 171 15.26 -4.27 7.26
N GLY A 172 14.68 -5.43 7.53
CA GLY A 172 13.85 -6.18 6.59
C GLY A 172 12.53 -5.47 6.27
N TYR A 173 12.01 -5.73 5.07
CA TYR A 173 10.81 -5.04 4.56
C TYR A 173 9.59 -5.24 5.47
N GLY A 174 9.44 -6.41 6.10
CA GLY A 174 8.32 -6.69 6.99
C GLY A 174 8.32 -5.79 8.23
N PHE A 175 9.49 -5.57 8.83
CA PHE A 175 9.64 -4.71 10.02
C PHE A 175 9.43 -3.25 9.65
N LYS A 176 10.09 -2.80 8.57
CA LYS A 176 9.92 -1.45 8.03
C LYS A 176 8.46 -1.14 7.66
N THR A 177 7.76 -2.08 7.02
CA THR A 177 6.33 -1.91 6.67
C THR A 177 5.46 -1.73 7.91
N GLY A 178 5.67 -2.54 8.95
CA GLY A 178 4.93 -2.43 10.20
C GLY A 178 5.19 -1.12 10.94
N GLU A 179 6.45 -0.67 11.00
CA GLU A 179 6.81 0.64 11.58
C GLU A 179 6.18 1.81 10.79
N GLN A 180 6.21 1.79 9.44
CA GLN A 180 5.57 2.81 8.61
C GLN A 180 4.05 2.91 8.83
N LEU A 181 3.39 1.77 9.10
CA LEU A 181 1.96 1.72 9.40
C LEU A 181 1.63 2.12 10.85
N GLY A 182 2.63 2.16 11.74
CA GLY A 182 2.40 2.27 13.17
C GLY A 182 1.72 1.03 13.78
N TYR A 183 1.90 -0.15 13.16
CA TYR A 183 1.30 -1.41 13.61
C TYR A 183 2.29 -2.28 14.37
N ASP A 184 1.79 -3.10 15.29
CA ASP A 184 2.56 -4.25 15.75
C ASP A 184 2.79 -5.17 14.52
N HIS A 185 3.89 -5.89 14.53
CA HIS A 185 4.25 -6.71 13.37
C HIS A 185 5.20 -7.83 13.78
N THR A 186 5.25 -8.89 12.99
CA THR A 186 6.18 -10.01 13.24
C THR A 186 6.48 -10.73 11.93
N GLN A 187 7.69 -11.28 11.81
CA GLN A 187 8.10 -12.11 10.69
C GLN A 187 8.23 -13.57 11.16
N ILE A 188 7.40 -14.46 10.62
CA ILE A 188 7.45 -15.90 10.76
C ILE A 188 8.18 -16.45 9.53
N ALA A 189 9.51 -16.29 9.53
CA ALA A 189 10.35 -16.59 8.38
C ALA A 189 11.69 -17.15 8.82
N ILE A 190 12.28 -18.08 8.07
CA ILE A 190 13.63 -18.61 8.26
C ILE A 190 14.33 -18.65 6.89
N GLY A 191 15.64 -18.41 6.89
CA GLY A 191 16.46 -18.51 5.68
C GLY A 191 16.35 -19.87 4.99
N GLY A 192 16.19 -19.86 3.66
CA GLY A 192 16.14 -21.07 2.84
C GLY A 192 14.81 -21.85 2.86
N MET A 193 13.79 -21.38 3.59
CA MET A 193 12.51 -22.10 3.63
C MET A 193 11.79 -22.13 2.28
N CYS A 194 11.13 -23.25 2.02
CA CYS A 194 10.18 -23.42 0.94
C CYS A 194 8.76 -23.12 1.43
N LEU A 195 7.81 -23.01 0.49
CA LEU A 195 6.41 -23.25 0.82
C LEU A 195 6.18 -24.74 1.11
N SER A 196 6.75 -25.59 0.26
CA SER A 196 6.45 -27.02 0.16
C SER A 196 7.54 -27.87 0.79
N GLU A 197 7.16 -28.89 1.57
CA GLU A 197 8.13 -29.87 2.07
C GLU A 197 8.60 -30.74 0.91
N THR A 198 9.92 -30.90 0.79
CA THR A 198 10.55 -31.63 -0.31
C THR A 198 11.36 -32.80 0.21
N THR A 199 11.53 -33.83 -0.62
CA THR A 199 12.23 -35.06 -0.23
C THR A 199 13.71 -34.87 0.05
N ASP A 200 14.31 -33.80 -0.48
CA ASP A 200 15.69 -33.38 -0.19
C ASP A 200 15.80 -32.51 1.08
N GLY A 201 14.69 -32.34 1.82
CA GLY A 201 14.70 -31.80 3.17
C GLY A 201 14.53 -30.28 3.27
N CYS A 202 13.95 -29.61 2.26
CA CYS A 202 13.64 -28.19 2.38
C CYS A 202 12.62 -27.97 3.51
N TRP A 203 13.00 -27.16 4.50
CA TRP A 203 12.09 -26.79 5.57
C TRP A 203 10.96 -25.93 5.02
N ALA A 204 9.71 -26.34 5.27
CA ALA A 204 8.57 -25.76 4.58
C ALA A 204 7.57 -25.06 5.49
N GLN A 205 7.07 -23.91 5.06
CA GLN A 205 6.08 -23.14 5.82
C GLN A 205 4.73 -23.86 5.92
N GLU A 206 4.35 -24.70 4.95
CA GLU A 206 3.10 -25.47 5.04
C GLU A 206 3.06 -26.41 6.26
N THR A 207 4.23 -26.80 6.78
CA THR A 207 4.39 -27.60 8.00
C THR A 207 4.77 -26.74 9.22
N ARG A 208 5.74 -25.84 9.06
CA ARG A 208 6.40 -25.16 10.19
C ARG A 208 5.70 -23.92 10.70
N TYR A 209 4.91 -23.26 9.87
CA TYR A 209 4.13 -22.08 10.28
C TYR A 209 3.18 -22.37 11.45
N TRP A 210 2.82 -23.63 11.68
CA TRP A 210 1.87 -24.04 12.71
C TRP A 210 2.53 -24.33 14.07
N MET A 211 3.86 -24.24 14.16
CA MET A 211 4.62 -24.68 15.33
C MET A 211 5.07 -23.51 16.21
N SER A 212 5.21 -23.75 17.51
CA SER A 212 5.60 -22.75 18.52
C SER A 212 7.09 -22.43 18.51
N SER A 213 7.97 -23.45 18.52
CA SER A 213 9.43 -23.35 18.68
C SER A 213 10.19 -23.05 17.39
N GLY A 214 9.92 -21.89 16.77
CA GLY A 214 10.67 -21.46 15.59
C GLY A 214 10.51 -22.40 14.41
N GLY A 215 9.36 -23.07 14.31
CA GLY A 215 9.10 -23.98 13.21
C GLY A 215 9.86 -25.30 13.30
N GLN A 216 10.31 -25.74 14.48
CA GLN A 216 10.85 -27.09 14.62
C GLN A 216 9.75 -28.14 14.42
N ALA A 217 10.09 -29.20 13.68
CA ALA A 217 9.20 -30.35 13.49
C ALA A 217 8.84 -31.00 14.82
N GLY A 218 7.59 -31.42 14.98
CA GLY A 218 7.18 -32.24 16.12
C GLY A 218 7.16 -31.52 17.47
N THR A 219 7.39 -30.20 17.50
CA THR A 219 7.12 -29.39 18.69
C THR A 219 5.63 -29.04 18.77
N ASP A 220 5.19 -28.55 19.93
CA ASP A 220 3.81 -28.13 20.14
C ASP A 220 3.33 -27.12 19.09
N GLN A 221 2.06 -27.24 18.72
CA GLN A 221 1.41 -26.27 17.87
C GLN A 221 1.41 -24.88 18.52
N TRP A 222 1.54 -23.86 17.68
CA TRP A 222 1.34 -22.49 18.13
C TRP A 222 -0.11 -22.28 18.53
N ASP A 223 -0.32 -21.67 19.69
CA ASP A 223 -1.64 -21.25 20.13
C ASP A 223 -2.06 -19.97 19.38
N PHE A 224 -2.85 -20.17 18.33
CA PHE A 224 -3.37 -19.10 17.48
C PHE A 224 -4.45 -18.23 18.15
N THR A 225 -4.90 -18.56 19.37
CA THR A 225 -5.81 -17.69 20.14
C THR A 225 -5.09 -16.49 20.76
N ARG A 226 -3.75 -16.53 20.83
CA ARG A 226 -2.93 -15.49 21.46
C ARG A 226 -2.94 -14.15 20.73
N TYR A 227 -3.17 -14.17 19.42
CA TYR A 227 -3.44 -12.96 18.62
C TYR A 227 -4.09 -13.34 17.30
N THR A 228 -4.88 -12.42 16.74
CA THR A 228 -5.34 -12.49 15.36
C THR A 228 -4.71 -11.32 14.58
N PRO A 229 -3.90 -11.57 13.54
CA PRO A 229 -3.34 -10.49 12.73
C PRO A 229 -4.43 -9.80 11.91
N ASP A 230 -4.37 -8.48 11.77
CA ASP A 230 -5.21 -7.75 10.82
C ASP A 230 -4.87 -8.10 9.37
N ALA A 231 -3.58 -8.35 9.12
CA ALA A 231 -3.07 -8.79 7.82
C ALA A 231 -2.01 -9.88 7.96
N VAL A 232 -2.07 -10.84 7.03
CA VAL A 232 -1.01 -11.82 6.78
C VAL A 232 -0.42 -11.52 5.40
N VAL A 233 0.91 -11.38 5.32
CA VAL A 233 1.63 -11.15 4.08
C VAL A 233 2.53 -12.35 3.82
N ILE A 234 2.44 -12.96 2.64
CA ILE A 234 3.17 -14.19 2.30
C ILE A 234 4.11 -13.89 1.13
N ASN A 235 5.40 -14.15 1.32
CA ASN A 235 6.42 -14.09 0.27
C ASN A 235 7.23 -15.40 0.28
N LEU A 236 6.78 -16.36 -0.52
CA LEU A 236 7.31 -17.72 -0.60
C LEU A 236 7.31 -18.22 -2.04
N GLY A 237 8.18 -19.18 -2.33
CA GLY A 237 8.39 -19.73 -3.67
C GLY A 237 9.81 -19.53 -4.18
N THR A 238 10.59 -18.65 -3.55
CA THR A 238 11.98 -18.36 -3.95
C THR A 238 12.84 -19.61 -3.94
N ASN A 239 12.66 -20.53 -2.99
CA ASN A 239 13.51 -21.71 -2.84
C ASN A 239 12.91 -22.98 -3.48
N ASP A 240 11.58 -23.08 -3.57
CA ASP A 240 10.87 -24.31 -4.00
C ASP A 240 11.35 -24.86 -5.36
N LYS A 241 11.68 -24.00 -6.32
CA LYS A 241 12.13 -24.46 -7.66
C LYS A 241 13.51 -25.12 -7.63
N SER A 242 14.41 -24.66 -6.76
CA SER A 242 15.73 -25.29 -6.58
C SER A 242 15.62 -26.65 -5.90
N HIS A 243 14.51 -26.91 -5.21
CA HIS A 243 14.19 -28.19 -4.57
C HIS A 243 13.24 -29.06 -5.42
N GLY A 244 13.14 -28.77 -6.73
CA GLY A 244 12.44 -29.63 -7.69
C GLY A 244 10.91 -29.56 -7.66
N VAL A 245 10.31 -28.57 -6.99
CA VAL A 245 8.84 -28.46 -6.92
C VAL A 245 8.26 -28.03 -8.27
N GLY A 246 7.35 -28.83 -8.84
CA GLY A 246 6.65 -28.49 -10.08
C GLY A 246 5.66 -27.32 -9.90
N GLY A 247 5.36 -26.57 -10.98
CA GLY A 247 4.42 -25.44 -10.91
C GLY A 247 3.02 -25.82 -10.44
N ALA A 248 2.48 -26.92 -10.96
CA ALA A 248 1.17 -27.43 -10.56
C ALA A 248 1.12 -27.80 -9.06
N ASP A 249 2.15 -28.50 -8.57
CA ASP A 249 2.26 -28.88 -7.17
C ASP A 249 2.40 -27.66 -6.26
N PHE A 250 3.23 -26.69 -6.66
CA PHE A 250 3.39 -25.44 -5.93
C PHE A 250 2.05 -24.70 -5.82
N GLN A 251 1.31 -24.55 -6.92
CA GLN A 251 -0.02 -23.90 -6.90
C GLN A 251 -0.99 -24.62 -5.96
N ALA A 252 -1.04 -25.96 -6.02
CA ALA A 252 -1.94 -26.76 -5.19
C ALA A 252 -1.63 -26.62 -3.69
N ARG A 253 -0.34 -26.68 -3.34
CA ARG A 253 0.13 -26.48 -1.95
C ARG A 253 -0.10 -25.05 -1.48
N TYR A 254 0.11 -24.05 -2.33
CA TYR A 254 -0.16 -22.65 -1.98
C TYR A 254 -1.65 -22.42 -1.72
N THR A 255 -2.52 -23.01 -2.56
CA THR A 255 -3.98 -22.95 -2.37
C THR A 255 -4.40 -23.58 -1.04
N THR A 256 -3.79 -24.73 -0.70
CA THR A 256 -4.02 -25.41 0.58
C THR A 256 -3.54 -24.56 1.76
N PHE A 257 -2.36 -23.96 1.65
CA PHE A 257 -1.80 -23.10 2.69
C PHE A 257 -2.68 -21.87 2.95
N LEU A 258 -3.13 -21.19 1.89
CA LEU A 258 -4.08 -20.08 1.99
C LEU A 258 -5.42 -20.51 2.64
N THR A 259 -5.91 -21.71 2.29
CA THR A 259 -7.14 -22.26 2.88
C THR A 259 -6.99 -22.47 4.38
N ARG A 260 -5.86 -23.02 4.82
CA ARG A 260 -5.57 -23.24 6.26
C ARG A 260 -5.38 -21.93 7.02
N ILE A 261 -4.71 -20.94 6.44
CA ILE A 261 -4.58 -19.60 7.05
C ILE A 261 -5.97 -18.97 7.19
N ARG A 262 -6.82 -19.04 6.17
CA ARG A 262 -8.20 -18.53 6.25
C ARG A 262 -9.03 -19.23 7.33
N ALA A 263 -8.91 -20.55 7.45
CA ALA A 263 -9.62 -21.31 8.49
C ALA A 263 -9.16 -20.89 9.90
N THR A 264 -7.87 -20.61 10.07
CA THR A 264 -7.29 -20.15 11.34
C THR A 264 -7.68 -18.71 11.64
N PHE A 265 -7.72 -17.85 10.62
CA PHE A 265 -8.05 -16.44 10.75
C PHE A 265 -9.17 -16.01 9.77
N PRO A 266 -10.45 -16.17 10.17
CA PRO A 266 -11.58 -15.96 9.27
C PRO A 266 -11.72 -14.53 8.71
N THR A 267 -11.22 -13.52 9.43
CA THR A 267 -11.41 -12.09 9.08
C THR A 267 -10.13 -11.39 8.59
N THR A 268 -8.96 -12.03 8.73
CA THR A 268 -7.66 -11.48 8.36
C THR A 268 -7.53 -11.23 6.86
N LYS A 269 -6.85 -10.16 6.48
CA LYS A 269 -6.58 -9.86 5.06
C LYS A 269 -5.30 -10.58 4.66
N ILE A 270 -5.34 -11.44 3.65
CA ILE A 270 -4.19 -12.25 3.23
C ILE A 270 -3.63 -11.66 1.94
N PHE A 271 -2.34 -11.34 1.92
CA PHE A 271 -1.63 -10.78 0.77
C PHE A 271 -0.55 -11.75 0.32
N ALA A 272 -0.76 -12.43 -0.79
CA ALA A 272 0.26 -13.25 -1.43
C ALA A 272 1.07 -12.36 -2.38
N LEU A 273 2.32 -12.10 -2.03
CA LEU A 273 3.23 -11.33 -2.88
C LEU A 273 3.72 -12.23 -4.01
N ARG A 274 3.84 -11.64 -5.21
CA ARG A 274 4.77 -12.16 -6.21
C ARG A 274 6.17 -12.13 -5.59
N THR A 275 6.91 -13.23 -5.65
CA THR A 275 8.32 -13.22 -5.23
C THR A 275 9.09 -12.16 -6.04
N PHE A 276 10.08 -11.50 -5.45
CA PHE A 276 10.71 -10.35 -6.13
C PHE A 276 11.42 -10.75 -7.43
N ILE A 277 12.00 -11.96 -7.46
CA ILE A 277 12.60 -12.55 -8.66
C ILE A 277 11.59 -13.20 -9.63
N GLY A 278 10.28 -13.16 -9.33
CA GLY A 278 9.20 -13.63 -10.21
C GLY A 278 8.99 -15.15 -10.25
N ARG A 279 9.62 -15.90 -9.35
CA ARG A 279 9.45 -17.35 -9.24
C ARG A 279 8.00 -17.67 -8.80
N TYR A 280 7.39 -18.63 -9.48
CA TYR A 280 6.00 -19.06 -9.31
C TYR A 280 4.95 -17.94 -9.32
N ALA A 281 5.19 -16.86 -10.10
CA ALA A 281 4.29 -15.71 -10.13
C ALA A 281 2.87 -16.10 -10.61
N ALA A 282 2.78 -16.89 -11.68
CA ALA A 282 1.51 -17.31 -12.26
C ALA A 282 0.74 -18.28 -11.34
N GLU A 283 1.47 -19.21 -10.72
CA GLU A 283 0.97 -20.22 -9.80
C GLU A 283 0.45 -19.58 -8.51
N THR A 284 1.19 -18.63 -7.94
CA THR A 284 0.76 -17.85 -6.77
C THR A 284 -0.51 -17.07 -7.08
N GLN A 285 -0.55 -16.39 -8.24
CA GLN A 285 -1.74 -15.66 -8.67
C GLN A 285 -2.94 -16.60 -8.91
N ALA A 286 -2.71 -17.78 -9.48
CA ALA A 286 -3.74 -18.78 -9.69
C ALA A 286 -4.27 -19.36 -8.37
N ALA A 287 -3.42 -19.60 -7.38
CA ALA A 287 -3.84 -20.03 -6.04
C ALA A 287 -4.73 -18.98 -5.35
N VAL A 288 -4.36 -17.70 -5.45
CA VAL A 288 -5.22 -16.59 -4.97
C VAL A 288 -6.55 -16.56 -5.70
N ARG A 289 -6.54 -16.66 -7.05
CA ARG A 289 -7.78 -16.71 -7.84
C ARG A 289 -8.68 -17.89 -7.44
N ALA A 290 -8.11 -19.07 -7.18
CA ALA A 290 -8.85 -20.23 -6.73
C ALA A 290 -9.53 -19.99 -5.37
N ARG A 291 -8.84 -19.37 -4.42
CA ARG A 291 -9.43 -18.97 -3.12
C ARG A 291 -10.52 -17.93 -3.27
N ALA A 292 -10.31 -16.91 -4.11
CA ALA A 292 -11.31 -15.88 -4.39
C ALA A 292 -12.56 -16.47 -5.05
N ALA A 293 -12.40 -17.38 -6.01
CA ALA A 293 -13.50 -18.11 -6.65
C ALA A 293 -14.28 -19.00 -5.67
N ALA A 294 -13.61 -19.49 -4.62
CA ALA A 294 -14.23 -20.20 -3.50
C ALA A 294 -14.90 -19.26 -2.46
N GLY A 295 -15.05 -17.97 -2.76
CA GLY A 295 -15.77 -16.99 -1.94
C GLY A 295 -14.89 -16.19 -0.96
N ASP A 296 -13.58 -16.37 -0.95
CA ASP A 296 -12.67 -15.60 -0.10
C ASP A 296 -12.40 -14.21 -0.69
N SER A 297 -13.18 -13.20 -0.27
CA SER A 297 -13.00 -11.81 -0.73
C SER A 297 -11.84 -11.07 -0.06
N ARG A 298 -11.12 -11.72 0.86
CA ARG A 298 -10.07 -11.11 1.69
C ARG A 298 -8.69 -11.70 1.43
N VAL A 299 -8.50 -12.32 0.27
CA VAL A 299 -7.21 -12.81 -0.23
C VAL A 299 -6.82 -12.05 -1.49
N PHE A 300 -5.58 -11.57 -1.54
CA PHE A 300 -5.11 -10.63 -2.55
C PHE A 300 -3.76 -11.08 -3.10
N TYR A 301 -3.62 -11.00 -4.42
CA TYR A 301 -2.33 -11.12 -5.08
C TYR A 301 -1.75 -9.73 -5.23
N VAL A 302 -0.48 -9.57 -4.85
CA VAL A 302 0.25 -8.31 -4.98
C VAL A 302 1.38 -8.53 -5.97
N ASP A 303 1.26 -7.90 -7.14
CA ASP A 303 2.33 -7.91 -8.13
C ASP A 303 3.45 -6.97 -7.69
N THR A 304 4.65 -7.53 -7.53
CA THR A 304 5.85 -6.84 -7.08
C THR A 304 6.82 -6.51 -8.22
N THR A 305 6.39 -6.69 -9.47
CA THR A 305 7.21 -6.40 -10.64
C THR A 305 7.72 -4.95 -10.61
N GLY A 306 9.04 -4.78 -10.76
CA GLY A 306 9.68 -3.46 -10.76
C GLY A 306 9.72 -2.74 -9.41
N TRP A 307 9.44 -3.43 -8.29
CA TRP A 307 9.50 -2.81 -6.96
C TRP A 307 10.92 -2.54 -6.47
N LEU A 308 11.86 -3.43 -6.80
CA LEU A 308 13.25 -3.28 -6.42
C LEU A 308 13.99 -2.32 -7.37
N PRO A 309 14.78 -1.38 -6.84
CA PRO A 309 15.66 -0.55 -7.67
C PRO A 309 16.81 -1.40 -8.25
N ALA A 310 17.49 -0.86 -9.28
CA ALA A 310 18.57 -1.57 -9.96
C ALA A 310 19.72 -1.99 -9.03
N ASP A 311 20.01 -1.19 -8.00
CA ASP A 311 21.00 -1.45 -6.95
C ASP A 311 20.35 -1.97 -5.65
N GLY A 312 19.15 -2.53 -5.74
CA GLY A 312 18.34 -2.94 -4.58
C GLY A 312 18.63 -4.34 -4.04
N LEU A 313 19.51 -5.10 -4.67
CA LEU A 313 19.88 -6.45 -4.26
C LEU A 313 21.34 -6.49 -3.81
N SER A 314 21.63 -7.30 -2.78
CA SER A 314 22.99 -7.64 -2.35
C SER A 314 23.62 -8.72 -3.22
N ASP A 315 22.79 -9.60 -3.77
CA ASP A 315 23.16 -10.68 -4.69
C ASP A 315 22.07 -10.84 -5.77
N SER A 316 21.89 -12.01 -6.37
CA SER A 316 20.86 -12.23 -7.41
C SER A 316 19.44 -12.41 -6.87
N VAL A 317 19.24 -12.45 -5.55
CA VAL A 317 17.99 -12.84 -4.90
C VAL A 317 17.62 -11.93 -3.72
N HIS A 318 18.57 -11.61 -2.85
CA HIS A 318 18.32 -10.97 -1.56
C HIS A 318 18.38 -9.44 -1.64
N PRO A 319 17.31 -8.73 -1.22
CA PRO A 319 17.33 -7.29 -1.11
C PRO A 319 18.35 -6.80 -0.08
N ASN A 320 19.08 -5.73 -0.44
CA ASN A 320 19.83 -4.95 0.55
C ASN A 320 18.89 -3.96 1.27
N ASP A 321 19.42 -3.10 2.13
CA ASP A 321 18.64 -2.10 2.86
C ASP A 321 17.80 -1.19 1.96
N LYS A 322 18.33 -0.79 0.79
CA LYS A 322 17.59 0.03 -0.19
C LYS A 322 16.44 -0.76 -0.81
N GLY A 323 16.69 -2.02 -1.17
CA GLY A 323 15.64 -2.90 -1.69
C GLY A 323 14.53 -3.15 -0.67
N HIS A 324 14.88 -3.44 0.58
CA HIS A 324 13.90 -3.60 1.66
C HIS A 324 13.09 -2.34 1.93
N GLN A 325 13.74 -1.16 1.90
CA GLN A 325 13.04 0.13 2.00
C GLN A 325 12.06 0.33 0.84
N ALA A 326 12.52 0.10 -0.40
CA ALA A 326 11.69 0.26 -1.60
C ALA A 326 10.46 -0.65 -1.61
N VAL A 327 10.61 -1.88 -1.09
CA VAL A 327 9.48 -2.81 -0.88
C VAL A 327 8.54 -2.28 0.19
N ALA A 328 9.05 -1.84 1.34
CA ALA A 328 8.22 -1.31 2.43
C ALA A 328 7.40 -0.10 1.98
N ASP A 329 8.02 0.85 1.27
CA ASP A 329 7.38 2.08 0.77
C ASP A 329 6.21 1.79 -0.19
N ARG A 330 6.26 0.65 -0.90
CA ARG A 330 5.19 0.20 -1.81
C ARG A 330 4.16 -0.67 -1.11
N LEU A 331 4.59 -1.48 -0.14
CA LEU A 331 3.73 -2.42 0.55
C LEU A 331 2.88 -1.75 1.64
N ALA A 332 3.44 -0.82 2.41
CA ALA A 332 2.73 -0.15 3.50
C ALA A 332 1.44 0.53 3.02
N PRO A 333 1.42 1.31 1.92
CA PRO A 333 0.17 1.88 1.40
C PRO A 333 -0.89 0.82 1.04
N ILE A 334 -0.47 -0.32 0.46
CA ILE A 334 -1.37 -1.41 0.08
C ILE A 334 -2.01 -2.05 1.32
N LEU A 335 -1.20 -2.36 2.33
CA LEU A 335 -1.70 -2.94 3.57
C LEU A 335 -2.57 -1.93 4.33
N GLY A 336 -2.10 -0.69 4.47
CA GLY A 336 -2.81 0.38 5.18
C GLY A 336 -4.20 0.60 4.60
N ALA A 337 -4.32 0.68 3.28
CA ALA A 337 -5.59 0.85 2.58
C ALA A 337 -6.62 -0.26 2.86
N ARG A 338 -6.16 -1.50 3.09
CA ARG A 338 -7.01 -2.69 3.27
C ARG A 338 -7.19 -3.10 4.73
N THR A 339 -6.37 -2.56 5.62
CA THR A 339 -6.39 -2.84 7.07
C THR A 339 -6.91 -1.65 7.87
N ALA A 340 -7.06 -0.46 7.28
CA ALA A 340 -7.76 0.67 7.87
C ALA A 340 -9.15 0.22 8.37
N GLY A 341 -9.31 0.10 9.70
CA GLY A 341 -10.62 0.08 10.31
C GLY A 341 -11.21 1.48 10.21
N ALA A 342 -12.52 1.59 10.01
CA ALA A 342 -13.22 2.87 10.10
C ALA A 342 -12.91 3.51 11.46
N THR A 343 -12.18 4.62 11.47
CA THR A 343 -12.02 5.45 12.66
C THR A 343 -13.38 6.04 12.99
N ALA A 344 -13.82 5.84 14.24
CA ALA A 344 -15.10 6.28 14.77
C ALA A 344 -15.37 7.77 14.53
N ALA A 345 -16.40 8.07 13.73
CA ALA A 345 -17.23 9.25 13.95
C ALA A 345 -18.22 8.92 15.10
N PRO A 346 -18.63 9.90 15.92
CA PRO A 346 -19.42 9.63 17.12
C PRO A 346 -20.82 9.13 16.75
N CYS A 347 -21.17 8.00 17.38
CA CYS A 347 -22.50 7.45 17.61
C CYS A 347 -23.52 7.59 16.46
N ALA A 348 -23.64 6.54 15.64
CA ALA A 348 -24.89 6.24 14.93
C ALA A 348 -25.21 4.75 15.08
N THR A 349 -26.46 4.51 15.46
CA THR A 349 -27.17 3.24 15.71
C THR A 349 -27.03 2.18 14.61
N PRO A 350 -27.32 0.89 14.92
CA PRO A 350 -26.93 -0.24 14.09
C PRO A 350 -27.75 -0.30 12.79
N VAL A 351 -27.07 -0.53 11.67
CA VAL A 351 -27.67 -0.86 10.36
C VAL A 351 -26.82 -1.99 9.79
N ALA A 352 -27.28 -3.24 9.84
CA ALA A 352 -28.12 -3.91 8.85
C ALA A 352 -27.42 -4.10 7.49
N THR A 353 -27.51 -5.35 7.04
CA THR A 353 -27.24 -5.96 5.73
C THR A 353 -26.84 -5.02 4.58
N THR A 354 -25.75 -5.38 3.89
CA THR A 354 -25.20 -4.77 2.66
C THR A 354 -26.26 -4.20 1.73
N ALA A 355 -26.35 -2.86 1.68
CA ALA A 355 -27.00 -2.13 0.61
C ALA A 355 -26.02 -1.98 -0.58
N ALA A 356 -26.56 -2.09 -1.80
CA ALA A 356 -25.82 -1.91 -3.05
C ALA A 356 -25.09 -0.56 -3.10
N ALA A 357 -23.89 -0.54 -3.71
CA ALA A 357 -23.12 0.68 -3.92
C ALA A 357 -23.98 1.70 -4.69
N THR A 358 -24.08 2.93 -4.19
CA THR A 358 -24.85 3.98 -4.87
C THR A 358 -24.24 4.24 -6.25
N PRO A 359 -25.04 4.29 -7.33
CA PRO A 359 -24.51 4.53 -8.65
C PRO A 359 -23.70 5.85 -8.73
N VAL A 360 -22.47 5.78 -9.25
CA VAL A 360 -21.60 6.96 -9.43
C VAL A 360 -21.42 7.34 -10.89
N LYS A 361 -21.05 8.60 -11.15
CA LYS A 361 -20.62 9.03 -12.47
C LYS A 361 -19.11 9.22 -12.53
N VAL A 362 -18.50 8.69 -13.58
CA VAL A 362 -17.09 8.88 -13.92
C VAL A 362 -17.01 9.92 -15.02
N TRP A 363 -16.58 11.11 -14.64
CA TRP A 363 -16.33 12.21 -15.54
C TRP A 363 -14.91 12.10 -16.11
N MET A 364 -14.77 12.37 -17.41
CA MET A 364 -13.54 12.15 -18.13
C MET A 364 -13.23 13.37 -18.99
N ALA A 365 -12.06 13.96 -18.82
CA ALA A 365 -11.60 15.13 -19.56
C ALA A 365 -10.20 14.89 -20.13
N GLY A 366 -10.05 15.09 -21.43
CA GLY A 366 -8.79 14.87 -22.10
C GLY A 366 -8.80 15.19 -23.58
N ASP A 367 -7.79 14.69 -24.27
CA ASP A 367 -7.54 14.93 -25.69
C ASP A 367 -7.93 13.72 -26.58
N SER A 368 -7.38 13.65 -27.80
CA SER A 368 -7.73 12.65 -28.79
C SER A 368 -7.39 11.22 -28.39
N THR A 369 -6.41 10.97 -27.51
CA THR A 369 -6.13 9.60 -27.06
C THR A 369 -7.16 9.09 -26.07
N MET A 370 -8.01 9.96 -25.53
CA MET A 370 -9.07 9.64 -24.57
C MET A 370 -10.48 9.76 -25.17
N MET A 371 -10.65 10.43 -26.32
CA MET A 371 -11.96 10.78 -26.90
C MET A 371 -12.84 9.58 -27.29
N ASN A 372 -14.15 9.83 -27.41
CA ASN A 372 -15.09 8.88 -27.98
C ASN A 372 -14.98 8.86 -29.51
N ALA A 373 -14.78 7.68 -30.10
CA ALA A 373 -14.84 7.46 -31.53
C ALA A 373 -15.20 5.99 -31.82
N SER A 374 -15.81 5.74 -32.97
CA SER A 374 -16.25 4.41 -33.42
C SER A 374 -15.31 3.77 -34.45
N SER A 375 -14.34 4.52 -34.96
CA SER A 375 -13.32 4.06 -35.91
C SER A 375 -12.00 4.77 -35.61
N CYS A 376 -10.88 4.15 -35.97
CA CYS A 376 -9.55 4.75 -35.82
C CYS A 376 -9.54 6.21 -36.34
N PRO A 377 -9.13 7.20 -35.52
CA PRO A 377 -8.56 7.08 -34.17
C PRO A 377 -9.58 6.82 -33.04
N ILE A 378 -9.40 5.74 -32.28
CA ILE A 378 -10.21 5.41 -31.09
C ILE A 378 -9.45 5.82 -29.83
N GLY A 379 -10.08 6.64 -28.99
CA GLY A 379 -9.54 6.98 -27.68
C GLY A 379 -9.84 5.91 -26.63
N TRP A 380 -8.90 5.66 -25.71
CA TRP A 380 -9.05 4.65 -24.65
C TRP A 380 -10.26 4.93 -23.74
N GLY A 381 -10.64 6.21 -23.58
CA GLY A 381 -11.80 6.58 -22.77
C GLY A 381 -13.11 6.00 -23.29
N SER A 382 -13.23 5.77 -24.60
CA SER A 382 -14.39 5.08 -25.20
C SER A 382 -14.54 3.63 -24.75
N GLN A 383 -13.44 2.98 -24.37
CA GLN A 383 -13.40 1.57 -23.98
C GLN A 383 -13.51 1.39 -22.46
N PHE A 384 -13.32 2.46 -21.68
CA PHE A 384 -13.19 2.39 -20.23
C PHE A 384 -14.48 1.90 -19.52
N ALA A 385 -15.65 2.26 -20.05
CA ALA A 385 -16.93 1.81 -19.49
C ALA A 385 -17.07 0.28 -19.42
N SER A 386 -16.42 -0.45 -20.34
CA SER A 386 -16.46 -1.93 -20.36
C SER A 386 -15.78 -2.58 -19.14
N TYR A 387 -14.92 -1.83 -18.44
CA TYR A 387 -14.24 -2.25 -17.22
C TYR A 387 -15.04 -1.96 -15.96
N LEU A 388 -16.21 -1.31 -16.04
CA LEU A 388 -17.02 -0.91 -14.90
C LEU A 388 -18.30 -1.76 -14.77
N THR A 389 -18.70 -2.03 -13.54
CA THR A 389 -20.01 -2.57 -13.19
C THR A 389 -21.13 -1.60 -13.59
N THR A 390 -22.38 -2.06 -13.52
CA THR A 390 -23.55 -1.22 -13.82
C THR A 390 -23.77 -0.10 -12.81
N ASP A 391 -23.07 -0.13 -11.67
CA ASP A 391 -23.13 0.89 -10.63
C ASP A 391 -22.22 2.10 -10.91
N ALA A 392 -21.57 2.15 -12.09
CA ALA A 392 -20.86 3.34 -12.55
C ALA A 392 -21.21 3.67 -14.01
N THR A 393 -21.43 4.95 -14.28
CA THR A 393 -21.68 5.47 -15.64
C THR A 393 -20.53 6.38 -16.08
N VAL A 394 -20.07 6.24 -17.31
CA VAL A 394 -18.97 7.06 -17.85
C VAL A 394 -19.53 8.21 -18.67
N GLN A 395 -19.14 9.44 -18.31
CA GLN A 395 -19.36 10.64 -19.10
C GLN A 395 -18.02 11.14 -19.65
N ASN A 396 -17.66 10.64 -20.83
CA ASN A 396 -16.43 11.02 -21.51
C ASN A 396 -16.61 12.31 -22.33
N SER A 397 -15.88 13.34 -21.92
CA SER A 397 -15.89 14.69 -22.47
C SER A 397 -14.54 15.06 -23.12
N ALA A 398 -13.68 14.07 -23.40
CA ALA A 398 -12.43 14.28 -24.11
C ALA A 398 -12.66 14.65 -25.58
N VAL A 399 -11.82 15.55 -26.12
CA VAL A 399 -11.97 16.11 -27.48
C VAL A 399 -10.62 16.14 -28.19
N GLY A 400 -10.59 15.61 -29.40
CA GLY A 400 -9.37 15.59 -30.21
C GLY A 400 -8.84 16.98 -30.57
N GLY A 401 -7.51 17.09 -30.67
CA GLY A 401 -6.81 18.33 -31.03
C GLY A 401 -6.84 19.42 -29.95
N ARG A 402 -7.34 19.14 -28.74
CA ARG A 402 -7.34 20.09 -27.63
C ARG A 402 -6.13 19.89 -26.71
N SER A 403 -5.51 21.01 -26.34
CA SER A 403 -4.69 21.14 -25.13
C SER A 403 -5.60 21.39 -23.92
N ILE A 404 -5.06 21.31 -22.70
CA ILE A 404 -5.85 21.58 -21.48
C ILE A 404 -6.46 22.99 -21.49
N GLN A 405 -5.71 23.98 -22.01
CA GLN A 405 -6.19 25.36 -22.08
C GLN A 405 -7.31 25.54 -23.11
N THR A 406 -7.16 24.99 -24.31
CA THR A 406 -8.22 25.04 -25.34
C THR A 406 -9.43 24.20 -24.99
N TRP A 407 -9.28 23.17 -24.15
CA TRP A 407 -10.39 22.38 -23.64
C TRP A 407 -11.18 23.14 -22.56
N LEU A 408 -10.47 23.80 -21.61
CA LEU A 408 -11.06 24.55 -20.50
C LEU A 408 -11.71 25.86 -20.93
N TYR A 409 -11.14 26.54 -21.93
CA TYR A 409 -11.57 27.88 -22.39
C TYR A 409 -11.86 27.87 -23.90
N GLU A 410 -12.52 26.82 -24.39
CA GLU A 410 -12.84 26.67 -25.81
C GLU A 410 -13.51 27.93 -26.39
N GLY A 411 -13.02 28.39 -27.56
CA GLY A 411 -13.45 29.64 -28.19
C GLY A 411 -12.78 30.90 -27.63
N ASN A 412 -12.15 30.82 -26.46
CA ASN A 412 -11.54 31.95 -25.78
C ASN A 412 -10.00 31.93 -25.80
N VAL A 413 -9.35 30.94 -26.43
CA VAL A 413 -7.89 30.94 -26.62
C VAL A 413 -7.55 31.54 -27.98
N THR A 414 -6.76 32.60 -27.98
CA THR A 414 -6.36 33.30 -29.20
C THR A 414 -5.16 32.64 -29.89
N GLY A 415 -4.87 33.07 -31.12
CA GLY A 415 -3.66 32.69 -31.86
C GLY A 415 -2.39 33.41 -31.43
N ALA A 416 -2.45 34.33 -30.46
CA ALA A 416 -1.32 35.14 -30.03
C ALA A 416 -0.70 34.61 -28.72
N LYS A 417 0.61 34.80 -28.57
CA LYS A 417 1.34 34.55 -27.32
C LYS A 417 1.56 35.85 -26.55
N ASN A 418 1.56 35.78 -25.22
CA ASN A 418 2.02 36.88 -24.36
C ASN A 418 3.56 36.89 -24.24
N ALA A 419 4.09 37.85 -23.48
CA ALA A 419 5.54 37.99 -23.24
C ALA A 419 6.19 36.77 -22.56
N ALA A 420 5.40 35.94 -21.85
CA ALA A 420 5.85 34.70 -21.24
C ALA A 420 5.78 33.50 -22.20
N GLY A 421 5.36 33.72 -23.46
CA GLY A 421 5.22 32.66 -24.47
C GLY A 421 3.92 31.87 -24.39
N GLU A 422 2.99 32.21 -23.48
CA GLU A 422 1.72 31.50 -23.29
C GLU A 422 0.63 32.00 -24.23
N CYS A 423 -0.24 31.11 -24.72
CA CYS A 423 -1.39 31.52 -25.53
C CYS A 423 -2.34 32.41 -24.72
N VAL A 424 -2.71 33.55 -25.29
CA VAL A 424 -3.55 34.55 -24.64
C VAL A 424 -5.01 34.12 -24.64
N LEU A 425 -5.69 34.30 -23.50
CA LEU A 425 -7.13 34.17 -23.40
C LEU A 425 -7.82 35.51 -23.75
N SER A 426 -8.79 35.48 -24.65
CA SER A 426 -9.70 36.62 -24.88
C SER A 426 -10.75 36.76 -23.77
N SER A 427 -11.03 35.67 -23.06
CA SER A 427 -11.94 35.62 -21.92
C SER A 427 -11.56 34.48 -20.97
N THR A 428 -11.77 34.67 -19.68
CA THR A 428 -11.61 33.63 -18.65
C THR A 428 -12.87 32.79 -18.45
N ALA A 429 -13.91 33.02 -19.25
CA ALA A 429 -15.11 32.20 -19.24
C ALA A 429 -14.77 30.76 -19.65
N TYR A 430 -15.20 29.80 -18.83
CA TYR A 430 -15.01 28.39 -19.11
C TYR A 430 -15.83 27.93 -20.32
N SER A 431 -15.35 26.88 -20.97
CA SER A 431 -16.06 26.18 -22.03
C SER A 431 -17.41 25.66 -21.52
N SER A 432 -18.37 25.52 -22.43
CA SER A 432 -19.67 24.92 -22.14
C SER A 432 -19.54 23.52 -21.55
N ARG A 433 -18.54 22.76 -21.99
CA ARG A 433 -18.25 21.40 -21.54
C ARG A 433 -17.79 21.36 -20.09
N TRP A 434 -16.83 22.19 -19.72
CA TRP A 434 -16.38 22.27 -18.33
C TRP A 434 -17.48 22.80 -17.43
N THR A 435 -18.23 23.81 -17.89
CA THR A 435 -19.42 24.33 -17.18
C THR A 435 -20.47 23.23 -16.96
N ALA A 436 -20.76 22.41 -17.97
CA ALA A 436 -21.70 21.28 -17.85
C ALA A 436 -21.20 20.24 -16.84
N MET A 437 -19.90 19.95 -16.81
CA MET A 437 -19.31 19.07 -15.80
C MET A 437 -19.46 19.66 -14.39
N LEU A 438 -19.10 20.92 -14.19
CA LEU A 438 -19.23 21.60 -12.90
C LEU A 438 -20.66 21.63 -12.36
N ASN A 439 -21.64 21.78 -13.26
CA ASN A 439 -23.07 21.75 -12.92
C ASN A 439 -23.60 20.34 -12.67
N GLY A 440 -23.00 19.33 -13.32
CA GLY A 440 -23.42 17.93 -13.22
C GLY A 440 -22.77 17.16 -12.07
N PHE A 441 -21.64 17.62 -11.56
CA PHE A 441 -20.88 16.98 -10.48
C PHE A 441 -21.74 16.74 -9.23
N ARG A 442 -21.66 15.51 -8.71
CA ARG A 442 -22.25 15.12 -7.44
C ARG A 442 -21.16 14.62 -6.50
N SER A 443 -21.33 14.87 -5.21
CA SER A 443 -20.44 14.31 -4.20
C SER A 443 -20.42 12.79 -4.31
N GLY A 444 -19.22 12.21 -4.37
CA GLY A 444 -19.01 10.77 -4.59
C GLY A 444 -18.66 10.40 -6.03
N ASP A 445 -18.89 11.29 -7.01
CA ASP A 445 -18.45 11.08 -8.39
C ASP A 445 -16.93 11.06 -8.52
N HIS A 446 -16.45 10.64 -9.69
CA HIS A 446 -15.05 10.55 -10.04
C HIS A 446 -14.71 11.45 -11.23
N LEU A 447 -13.51 12.03 -11.24
CA LEU A 447 -12.98 12.78 -12.39
C LEU A 447 -11.63 12.19 -12.81
N ILE A 448 -11.48 11.82 -14.08
CA ILE A 448 -10.21 11.39 -14.67
C ILE A 448 -9.78 12.45 -15.68
N VAL A 449 -8.55 12.97 -15.53
CA VAL A 449 -8.01 14.04 -16.37
C VAL A 449 -6.72 13.58 -17.06
N GLN A 450 -6.66 13.63 -18.39
CA GLN A 450 -5.47 13.32 -19.18
C GLN A 450 -5.22 14.37 -20.27
N PHE A 451 -4.11 15.11 -20.17
CA PHE A 451 -3.64 16.06 -21.19
C PHE A 451 -2.11 15.97 -21.33
N GLY A 452 -1.52 16.79 -22.20
CA GLY A 452 -0.07 16.87 -22.40
C GLY A 452 0.40 16.50 -23.80
N ILE A 453 -0.46 15.92 -24.65
CA ILE A 453 -0.08 15.53 -26.02
C ILE A 453 -0.11 16.74 -26.95
N ASN A 454 -1.21 17.49 -26.94
CA ASN A 454 -1.37 18.70 -27.76
C ASN A 454 -0.75 19.95 -27.11
N ASP A 455 -0.58 19.94 -25.79
CA ASP A 455 -0.06 21.06 -25.00
C ASP A 455 1.38 21.43 -25.36
N GLY A 456 2.14 20.46 -25.87
CA GLY A 456 3.52 20.64 -26.35
C GLY A 456 3.65 21.27 -27.74
N ASP A 457 2.53 21.58 -28.42
CA ASP A 457 2.57 22.35 -29.68
C ASP A 457 3.31 23.68 -29.43
N SER A 458 4.17 24.09 -30.34
CA SER A 458 4.88 25.37 -30.24
C SER A 458 3.97 26.54 -30.62
N ALA A 459 2.89 26.29 -31.38
CA ALA A 459 1.97 27.30 -31.88
C ALA A 459 0.68 27.41 -31.06
N CYS A 460 0.13 28.62 -31.03
CA CYS A 460 -1.22 28.84 -30.54
C CYS A 460 -2.26 28.38 -31.56
N PRO A 461 -3.45 27.96 -31.09
CA PRO A 461 -3.94 28.08 -29.72
C PRO A 461 -3.57 26.91 -28.79
N ARG A 462 -2.84 25.89 -29.27
CA ARG A 462 -2.63 24.65 -28.50
C ARG A 462 -1.50 24.74 -27.49
N HIS A 463 -0.48 25.56 -27.73
CA HIS A 463 0.66 25.72 -26.82
C HIS A 463 0.24 26.03 -25.37
N VAL A 464 0.81 25.29 -24.43
CA VAL A 464 0.71 25.57 -22.99
C VAL A 464 2.10 25.35 -22.38
N GLY A 465 2.66 26.36 -21.71
CA GLY A 465 3.92 26.20 -20.99
C GLY A 465 3.74 25.38 -19.71
N THR A 466 4.84 24.85 -19.19
CA THR A 466 4.83 23.86 -18.10
C THR A 466 4.20 24.38 -16.80
N ALA A 467 4.45 25.64 -16.44
CA ALA A 467 3.84 26.27 -15.28
C ALA A 467 2.32 26.41 -15.45
N ARG A 468 1.87 26.90 -16.61
CA ARG A 468 0.45 27.06 -16.93
C ARG A 468 -0.27 25.72 -16.99
N PHE A 469 0.37 24.69 -17.53
CA PHE A 469 -0.18 23.33 -17.56
C PHE A 469 -0.47 22.79 -16.15
N LYS A 470 0.49 22.94 -15.23
CA LYS A 470 0.31 22.54 -13.82
C LYS A 470 -0.81 23.32 -13.13
N GLU A 471 -0.87 24.63 -13.37
CA GLU A 471 -1.93 25.49 -12.85
C GLU A 471 -3.31 25.00 -13.30
N LEU A 472 -3.47 24.71 -14.60
CA LEU A 472 -4.76 24.29 -15.18
C LEU A 472 -5.20 22.90 -14.69
N LEU A 473 -4.26 21.96 -14.50
CA LEU A 473 -4.56 20.70 -13.82
C LEU A 473 -5.05 20.93 -12.39
N GLY A 474 -4.42 21.88 -11.67
CA GLY A 474 -4.83 22.30 -10.33
C GLY A 474 -6.22 22.92 -10.28
N VAL A 475 -6.59 23.72 -11.28
CA VAL A 475 -7.95 24.29 -11.42
C VAL A 475 -8.99 23.17 -11.51
N MET A 476 -8.77 22.17 -12.37
CA MET A 476 -9.70 21.05 -12.54
C MET A 476 -9.81 20.20 -11.26
N ALA A 477 -8.66 19.86 -10.66
CA ALA A 477 -8.58 19.09 -9.41
C ALA A 477 -9.30 19.80 -8.25
N SER A 478 -9.06 21.10 -8.08
CA SER A 478 -9.63 21.88 -6.99
C SER A 478 -11.14 22.05 -7.14
N ALA A 479 -11.63 22.32 -8.36
CA ALA A 479 -13.06 22.45 -8.62
C ALA A 479 -13.84 21.15 -8.41
N ALA A 480 -13.23 20.00 -8.73
CA ALA A 480 -13.77 18.67 -8.46
C ALA A 480 -13.86 18.40 -6.95
N LYS A 481 -12.75 18.58 -6.22
CA LYS A 481 -12.72 18.40 -4.75
C LYS A 481 -13.74 19.28 -4.04
N ALA A 482 -13.88 20.54 -4.45
CA ALA A 482 -14.86 21.48 -3.87
C ALA A 482 -16.32 21.02 -4.02
N ARG A 483 -16.60 20.09 -4.94
CA ARG A 483 -17.94 19.51 -5.18
C ARG A 483 -18.06 18.07 -4.67
N GLY A 484 -17.09 17.60 -3.89
CA GLY A 484 -17.04 16.22 -3.38
C GLY A 484 -16.71 15.17 -4.45
N VAL A 485 -16.26 15.60 -5.63
CA VAL A 485 -15.79 14.71 -6.70
C VAL A 485 -14.34 14.32 -6.43
N LYS A 486 -13.98 13.07 -6.74
CA LYS A 486 -12.66 12.49 -6.51
C LYS A 486 -11.81 12.54 -7.78
N PRO A 487 -10.92 13.54 -7.97
CA PRO A 487 -10.09 13.64 -9.15
C PRO A 487 -8.92 12.65 -9.14
N VAL A 488 -8.52 12.21 -10.33
CA VAL A 488 -7.30 11.45 -10.62
C VAL A 488 -6.66 12.07 -11.86
N LEU A 489 -5.39 12.45 -11.75
CA LEU A 489 -4.62 12.94 -12.89
C LEU A 489 -3.93 11.78 -13.58
N VAL A 490 -3.81 11.84 -14.90
CA VAL A 490 -3.23 10.78 -15.72
C VAL A 490 -2.18 11.41 -16.64
N THR A 491 -0.95 10.93 -16.58
CA THR A 491 0.13 11.39 -17.47
C THR A 491 -0.22 11.11 -18.93
N PRO A 492 0.27 11.89 -19.91
CA PRO A 492 0.00 11.61 -21.33
C PRO A 492 0.49 10.22 -21.73
N VAL A 493 -0.33 9.47 -22.47
CA VAL A 493 0.03 8.13 -22.96
C VAL A 493 1.18 8.20 -23.97
N ALA A 494 2.11 7.24 -23.91
CA ALA A 494 3.20 7.18 -24.87
C ALA A 494 2.67 6.83 -26.27
N ALA A 495 3.19 7.50 -27.31
CA ALA A 495 3.09 6.98 -28.67
C ALA A 495 4.07 5.82 -28.84
N ILE A 496 3.84 4.95 -29.82
CA ILE A 496 4.82 3.91 -30.13
C ILE A 496 6.06 4.54 -30.78
N THR A 497 7.21 4.34 -30.17
CA THR A 497 8.52 4.74 -30.70
C THR A 497 9.53 3.69 -30.30
N CYS A 498 10.27 3.19 -31.29
CA CYS A 498 11.24 2.12 -31.08
C CYS A 498 12.66 2.69 -31.01
N SER A 499 13.43 2.26 -30.01
CA SER A 499 14.88 2.34 -29.98
C SER A 499 15.43 0.92 -30.09
N GLY A 500 15.87 0.56 -31.29
CA GLY A 500 16.16 -0.85 -31.62
C GLY A 500 14.93 -1.74 -31.39
N GLY A 501 15.11 -2.80 -30.60
CA GLY A 501 14.04 -3.75 -30.28
C GLY A 501 13.12 -3.36 -29.13
N THR A 502 13.18 -2.11 -28.63
CA THR A 502 12.51 -1.72 -27.39
C THR A 502 11.67 -0.45 -27.60
N ALA A 503 10.44 -0.45 -27.09
CA ALA A 503 9.59 0.73 -27.04
C ALA A 503 10.11 1.69 -25.96
N VAL A 504 10.18 2.98 -26.28
CA VAL A 504 10.69 4.04 -25.39
C VAL A 504 9.65 5.15 -25.21
N GLY A 505 9.74 5.86 -24.09
CA GLY A 505 8.86 6.98 -23.78
C GLY A 505 9.19 8.22 -24.63
N ASN A 506 8.16 8.92 -25.11
CA ASN A 506 8.30 10.02 -26.09
C ASN A 506 7.35 11.23 -25.86
N ARG A 507 6.87 11.44 -24.63
CA ARG A 507 5.93 12.55 -24.33
C ARG A 507 6.51 13.49 -23.28
N GLY A 508 6.27 14.79 -23.47
CA GLY A 508 6.44 15.81 -22.44
C GLY A 508 5.29 15.81 -21.43
N PHE A 509 5.30 16.75 -20.48
CA PHE A 509 4.23 16.96 -19.47
C PHE A 509 4.00 15.79 -18.49
N VAL A 510 4.85 14.76 -18.52
CA VAL A 510 4.79 13.62 -17.60
C VAL A 510 5.18 14.06 -16.18
N ALA A 511 6.30 14.77 -16.03
CA ALA A 511 6.74 15.29 -14.75
C ALA A 511 5.76 16.35 -14.23
N GLU A 512 5.30 17.24 -15.10
CA GLU A 512 4.34 18.29 -14.78
C GLU A 512 3.02 17.74 -14.28
N THR A 513 2.53 16.64 -14.86
CA THR A 513 1.32 15.98 -14.36
C THR A 513 1.51 15.42 -12.96
N ARG A 514 2.67 14.79 -12.67
CA ARG A 514 3.00 14.27 -11.33
C ARG A 514 3.16 15.40 -10.31
N ASP A 515 3.85 16.48 -10.69
CA ASP A 515 4.03 17.69 -9.87
C ASP A 515 2.67 18.32 -9.53
N ALA A 516 1.79 18.50 -10.52
CA ALA A 516 0.46 19.05 -10.31
C ALA A 516 -0.38 18.14 -9.39
N ALA A 517 -0.24 16.83 -9.54
CA ALA A 517 -0.92 15.87 -8.69
C ALA A 517 -0.48 16.00 -7.22
N ALA A 518 0.84 16.02 -6.99
CA ALA A 518 1.44 16.20 -5.68
C ALA A 518 1.02 17.54 -5.05
N ALA A 519 1.13 18.65 -5.80
CA ALA A 519 0.77 19.98 -5.32
C ALA A 519 -0.71 20.12 -4.94
N ASN A 520 -1.59 19.33 -5.54
CA ASN A 520 -3.03 19.37 -5.27
C ASN A 520 -3.51 18.23 -4.35
N GLY A 521 -2.61 17.37 -3.87
CA GLY A 521 -2.98 16.22 -3.04
C GLY A 521 -3.96 15.27 -3.76
N VAL A 522 -3.76 15.07 -5.07
CA VAL A 522 -4.60 14.18 -5.89
C VAL A 522 -3.79 12.99 -6.40
N PRO A 523 -4.38 11.80 -6.55
CA PRO A 523 -3.70 10.65 -7.12
C PRO A 523 -3.26 10.89 -8.57
N VAL A 524 -2.15 10.24 -8.96
CA VAL A 524 -1.67 10.22 -10.35
C VAL A 524 -1.51 8.80 -10.88
N ILE A 525 -2.06 8.53 -12.06
CA ILE A 525 -1.80 7.33 -12.84
C ILE A 525 -0.74 7.65 -13.89
N ASP A 526 0.42 7.01 -13.77
CA ASP A 526 1.49 7.10 -14.75
C ASP A 526 1.22 6.21 -15.97
N LEU A 527 0.30 6.66 -16.82
CA LEU A 527 -0.05 5.98 -18.05
C LEU A 527 1.12 5.99 -19.05
N HIS A 528 2.03 6.96 -18.98
CA HIS A 528 3.19 7.04 -19.86
C HIS A 528 4.11 5.83 -19.65
N ALA A 529 4.57 5.61 -18.42
CA ALA A 529 5.41 4.47 -18.10
C ALA A 529 4.69 3.13 -18.31
N ARG A 530 3.41 3.05 -17.92
CA ARG A 530 2.60 1.83 -18.07
C ARG A 530 2.37 1.44 -19.53
N SER A 531 2.16 2.42 -20.41
CA SER A 531 1.99 2.16 -21.84
C SER A 531 3.29 1.70 -22.50
N VAL A 532 4.43 2.32 -22.17
CA VAL A 532 5.75 1.83 -22.63
C VAL A 532 6.01 0.38 -22.19
N ALA A 533 5.69 0.04 -20.94
CA ALA A 533 5.82 -1.32 -20.44
C ALA A 533 4.92 -2.31 -21.20
N LEU A 534 3.67 -1.91 -21.48
CA LEU A 534 2.75 -2.71 -22.28
C LEU A 534 3.29 -2.96 -23.68
N TYR A 535 3.76 -1.92 -24.39
CA TYR A 535 4.28 -2.05 -25.75
C TYR A 535 5.48 -3.00 -25.83
N ASN A 536 6.35 -2.97 -24.82
CA ASN A 536 7.47 -3.91 -24.70
C ASN A 536 6.99 -5.34 -24.41
N SER A 537 6.00 -5.51 -23.53
CA SER A 537 5.44 -6.84 -23.23
C SER A 537 4.78 -7.49 -24.45
N LEU A 538 4.17 -6.67 -25.31
CA LEU A 538 3.53 -7.07 -26.56
C LEU A 538 4.53 -7.20 -27.73
N ARG A 539 5.82 -6.85 -27.51
CA ARG A 539 6.88 -6.88 -28.51
C ARG A 539 6.51 -6.07 -29.77
N LEU A 540 6.00 -4.85 -29.57
CA LEU A 540 5.65 -3.95 -30.67
C LEU A 540 6.88 -3.30 -31.35
N CYS A 541 8.09 -3.55 -30.83
CA CYS A 541 9.36 -3.14 -31.41
C CYS A 541 10.28 -4.34 -31.69
N PRO A 542 11.15 -4.27 -32.72
CA PRO A 542 11.18 -3.21 -33.72
C PRO A 542 9.97 -3.30 -34.66
N ASN A 543 9.47 -2.16 -35.14
CA ASN A 543 8.39 -2.12 -36.13
C ASN A 543 8.86 -1.72 -37.53
N ASN A 544 10.14 -1.37 -37.70
CA ASN A 544 10.77 -0.98 -38.97
C ASN A 544 9.98 0.06 -39.79
N GLY A 545 9.19 0.91 -39.12
CA GLY A 545 8.34 1.92 -39.75
C GLY A 545 6.99 1.42 -40.27
N ASP A 546 6.63 0.16 -40.09
CA ASP A 546 5.29 -0.35 -40.41
C ASP A 546 4.36 -0.27 -39.19
N TYR A 547 3.32 0.54 -39.33
CA TYR A 547 2.27 0.74 -38.33
C TYR A 547 0.90 0.26 -38.81
N THR A 548 0.85 -0.39 -39.96
CA THR A 548 -0.39 -0.77 -40.65
C THR A 548 -0.66 -2.27 -40.59
N THR A 549 0.38 -3.08 -40.37
CA THR A 549 0.25 -4.54 -40.34
C THR A 549 0.61 -5.15 -38.99
N GLY A 550 0.25 -6.43 -38.82
CA GLY A 550 0.63 -7.23 -37.66
C GLY A 550 0.13 -6.69 -36.31
N ALA A 551 0.90 -6.94 -35.25
CA ALA A 551 0.54 -6.53 -33.89
C ALA A 551 0.53 -5.00 -33.72
N VAL A 552 1.37 -4.27 -34.47
CA VAL A 552 1.42 -2.80 -34.40
C VAL A 552 0.17 -2.20 -35.03
N GLY A 553 -0.18 -2.62 -36.26
CA GLY A 553 -1.40 -2.16 -36.94
C GLY A 553 -2.70 -2.63 -36.30
N ALA A 554 -2.68 -3.73 -35.52
CA ALA A 554 -3.82 -4.12 -34.70
C ALA A 554 -3.98 -3.26 -33.43
N PHE A 555 -2.93 -2.54 -33.01
CA PHE A 555 -2.91 -1.74 -31.79
C PHE A 555 -3.05 -0.25 -32.07
N PHE A 556 -2.28 0.26 -33.03
CA PHE A 556 -2.18 1.67 -33.37
C PHE A 556 -2.82 1.99 -34.71
N CYS A 557 -3.34 3.21 -34.79
CA CYS A 557 -3.57 3.88 -36.05
C CYS A 557 -2.25 4.19 -36.76
N ASN A 558 -2.32 4.45 -38.06
CA ASN A 558 -1.16 4.82 -38.88
C ASN A 558 -0.50 6.17 -38.50
N ASP A 559 -1.01 6.89 -37.50
CA ASP A 559 -0.38 8.11 -36.96
C ASP A 559 0.49 7.83 -35.71
N HIS A 560 0.59 6.57 -35.30
CA HIS A 560 1.47 6.06 -34.24
C HIS A 560 1.14 6.58 -32.83
N THR A 561 0.09 7.38 -32.70
CA THR A 561 -0.35 8.04 -31.46
C THR A 561 -1.70 7.52 -31.01
N HIS A 562 -2.64 7.37 -31.94
CA HIS A 562 -3.97 6.91 -31.66
C HIS A 562 -4.09 5.40 -31.84
N PHE A 563 -5.18 4.85 -31.33
CA PHE A 563 -5.35 3.42 -31.23
C PHE A 563 -6.41 2.91 -32.17
N GLU A 564 -6.20 1.68 -32.62
CA GLU A 564 -7.29 0.80 -33.02
C GLU A 564 -8.08 0.35 -31.79
N ALA A 565 -9.26 -0.26 -32.01
CA ALA A 565 -10.16 -0.65 -30.91
C ALA A 565 -9.47 -1.56 -29.88
N ALA A 566 -8.64 -2.51 -30.35
CA ALA A 566 -7.91 -3.42 -29.47
C ALA A 566 -6.84 -2.70 -28.64
N GLY A 567 -6.11 -1.75 -29.24
CA GLY A 567 -5.14 -0.92 -28.51
C GLY A 567 -5.82 -0.03 -27.47
N ALA A 568 -6.90 0.66 -27.85
CA ALA A 568 -7.68 1.52 -26.97
C ALA A 568 -8.19 0.76 -25.75
N LYS A 569 -8.67 -0.48 -25.95
CA LYS A 569 -9.12 -1.36 -24.88
C LYS A 569 -7.98 -1.74 -23.93
N GLN A 570 -6.81 -2.10 -24.44
CA GLN A 570 -5.67 -2.45 -23.60
C GLN A 570 -5.16 -1.24 -22.79
N ILE A 571 -5.13 -0.04 -23.38
CA ILE A 571 -4.79 1.20 -22.67
C ILE A 571 -5.82 1.52 -21.58
N ALA A 572 -7.12 1.36 -21.85
CA ALA A 572 -8.17 1.51 -20.83
C ALA A 572 -8.00 0.47 -19.69
N GLY A 573 -7.57 -0.74 -20.03
CA GLY A 573 -7.19 -1.78 -19.09
C GLY A 573 -6.04 -1.39 -18.17
N LEU A 574 -5.06 -0.61 -18.64
CA LEU A 574 -4.00 -0.05 -17.77
C LEU A 574 -4.57 0.93 -16.74
N ILE A 575 -5.58 1.73 -17.10
CA ILE A 575 -6.27 2.62 -16.16
C ILE A 575 -7.03 1.82 -15.11
N ALA A 576 -7.84 0.84 -15.52
CA ALA A 576 -8.55 -0.05 -14.60
C ALA A 576 -7.58 -0.78 -13.65
N THR A 577 -6.46 -1.26 -14.17
CA THR A 577 -5.40 -1.90 -13.38
C THR A 577 -4.79 -0.92 -12.39
N ALA A 578 -4.42 0.28 -12.83
CA ALA A 578 -3.85 1.31 -11.96
C ALA A 578 -4.82 1.77 -10.86
N LEU A 579 -6.11 1.94 -11.17
CA LEU A 579 -7.14 2.25 -10.17
C LEU A 579 -7.18 1.19 -9.06
N ARG A 580 -7.11 -0.09 -9.43
CA ARG A 580 -7.10 -1.22 -8.49
C ARG A 580 -5.81 -1.28 -7.67
N GLU A 581 -4.66 -1.10 -8.31
CA GLU A 581 -3.33 -1.13 -7.67
C GLU A 581 -3.13 0.04 -6.69
N GLN A 582 -3.61 1.23 -7.05
CA GLN A 582 -3.50 2.44 -6.22
C GLN A 582 -4.64 2.58 -5.20
N ASN A 583 -5.56 1.61 -5.14
CA ASN A 583 -6.74 1.62 -4.27
C ASN A 583 -7.55 2.92 -4.37
N LEU A 584 -7.72 3.42 -5.59
CA LEU A 584 -8.50 4.62 -5.84
C LEU A 584 -9.99 4.30 -5.67
N PRO A 585 -10.83 5.20 -5.14
CA PRO A 585 -12.19 4.79 -4.75
C PRO A 585 -13.06 4.33 -5.93
N LEU A 586 -12.69 4.66 -7.18
CA LEU A 586 -13.35 4.16 -8.39
C LEU A 586 -13.14 2.65 -8.59
N ALA A 587 -12.11 2.06 -7.99
CA ALA A 587 -11.82 0.63 -8.09
C ALA A 587 -12.96 -0.25 -7.55
N ALA A 588 -13.79 0.27 -6.65
CA ALA A 588 -14.97 -0.41 -6.13
C ALA A 588 -16.03 -0.70 -7.22
N TYR A 589 -15.97 0.01 -8.34
CA TYR A 589 -16.92 -0.10 -9.44
C TYR A 589 -16.34 -0.87 -10.63
N LEU A 590 -15.12 -1.42 -10.55
CA LEU A 590 -14.53 -2.23 -11.62
C LEU A 590 -15.14 -3.64 -11.67
N ARG A 591 -15.26 -4.22 -12.87
CA ARG A 591 -15.62 -5.63 -13.08
C ARG A 591 -14.50 -6.58 -12.66
#